data_AF-A0A1H3XSE6-F1
#
_entry.id   AF-A0A1H3XSE6-F1
#
_cell.length_a   1.000
_cell.length_b   1.000
_cell.length_c   1.000
_cell.angle_alpha   90.00
_cell.angle_beta   90.00
_cell.angle_gamma   90.00
#
_symmetry.space_group_name_H-M   'P 1'
#
loop_
_entity.id
_entity.type
_entity.pdbx_description
1 polymer ?
#
loop_
_entity_poly.entity_id
_entity_poly.type
_entity_poly.pdbx_seq_one_letter_code
_entity_poly.pdbx_strand_id
1 'polypeptide(L)'
;MAELNTGNEKSRGRRSTKKSTRVDMTPMVDLGFLLITFFMLATTMAKPRSMSLIMPREDGPDMALPAKQALTVILGPDNRIAWYEGMENSPEAIHYSNFANRKGIRDIILQQKQSVLQAYGKNDLMVLIKADKKANYKNVVDILDEMLINKIDRYAIVDLPNEEASYFR
;
A
#
# COMPACT_ATOMS: atom_id res chain seq x y z
N MET A 1 36.36 -77.62 68.02
CA MET A 1 36.77 -76.20 67.99
C MET A 1 36.68 -75.75 66.54
N ALA A 2 35.79 -74.82 66.23
CA ALA A 2 35.66 -74.21 64.91
C ALA A 2 35.84 -72.70 65.10
N GLU A 3 36.90 -72.15 64.52
CA GLU A 3 37.16 -70.71 64.52
C GLU A 3 36.23 -70.04 63.50
N LEU A 4 35.45 -69.05 63.98
CA LEU A 4 34.66 -68.16 63.14
C LEU A 4 35.49 -66.91 62.83
N ASN A 5 35.98 -66.81 61.60
CA ASN A 5 36.61 -65.60 61.08
C ASN A 5 35.52 -64.65 60.57
N THR A 6 35.14 -63.65 61.36
CA THR A 6 34.24 -62.58 60.91
C THR A 6 35.04 -61.51 60.18
N GLY A 7 35.11 -61.65 58.85
CA GLY A 7 35.58 -60.59 57.95
C GLY A 7 34.68 -59.36 58.07
N ASN A 8 35.24 -58.26 58.54
CA ASN A 8 34.57 -56.97 58.68
C ASN A 8 34.45 -56.29 57.30
N GLU A 9 33.44 -56.64 56.52
CA GLU A 9 33.10 -55.87 55.31
C GLU A 9 32.44 -54.54 55.68
N LYS A 10 33.25 -53.48 55.77
CA LYS A 10 32.74 -52.11 55.81
C LYS A 10 32.09 -51.78 54.47
N SER A 11 30.76 -51.92 54.39
CA SER A 11 29.98 -51.38 53.28
C SER A 11 30.11 -49.85 53.27
N ARG A 12 30.84 -49.34 52.27
CA ARG A 12 31.08 -47.91 52.10
C ARG A 12 29.80 -47.31 51.47
N GLY A 13 28.85 -46.92 52.32
CA GLY A 13 27.62 -46.25 51.88
C GLY A 13 27.93 -45.03 51.01
N ARG A 14 27.55 -45.09 49.73
CA ARG A 14 27.78 -44.02 48.77
C ARG A 14 26.87 -42.84 49.13
N ARG A 15 27.43 -41.77 49.70
CA ARG A 15 26.69 -40.55 50.06
C ARG A 15 26.10 -39.93 48.79
N SER A 16 24.77 -39.98 48.65
CA SER A 16 24.05 -39.35 47.54
C SER A 16 24.28 -37.83 47.57
N THR A 17 24.92 -37.31 46.54
CA THR A 17 25.16 -35.88 46.38
C THR A 17 23.88 -35.23 45.87
N LYS A 18 23.20 -34.46 46.72
CA LYS A 18 22.03 -33.68 46.31
C LYS A 18 22.49 -32.59 45.33
N LYS A 19 22.32 -32.82 44.03
CA LYS A 19 22.54 -31.79 43.00
C LYS A 19 21.43 -30.74 43.14
N SER A 20 21.81 -29.48 43.36
CA SER A 20 20.86 -28.37 43.42
C SER A 20 20.17 -28.19 42.08
N THR A 21 18.85 -28.31 42.02
CA THR A 21 18.02 -28.02 40.84
C THR A 21 17.71 -26.53 40.78
N ARG A 22 18.72 -25.70 40.51
CA ARG A 22 18.45 -24.31 40.14
C ARG A 22 17.82 -24.32 38.75
N VAL A 23 16.60 -23.80 38.65
CA VAL A 23 15.87 -23.67 37.38
C VAL A 23 16.38 -22.43 36.68
N ASP A 24 16.88 -22.60 35.46
CA ASP A 24 17.26 -21.48 34.60
C ASP A 24 16.00 -20.88 33.96
N MET A 25 15.77 -19.58 34.20
CA MET A 25 14.62 -18.84 33.67
C MET A 25 14.96 -18.14 32.34
N THR A 26 16.21 -18.20 31.88
CA THR A 26 16.66 -17.64 30.59
C THR A 26 15.75 -18.01 29.41
N PRO A 27 15.29 -19.27 29.24
CA PRO A 27 14.35 -19.60 28.16
C PRO A 27 12.95 -18.97 28.33
N MET A 28 12.51 -18.68 29.56
CA MET A 28 11.22 -18.01 29.79
C MET A 28 11.27 -16.52 29.46
N VAL A 29 12.41 -15.88 29.74
CA VAL A 29 12.64 -14.45 29.43
C VAL A 29 12.71 -14.22 27.92
N ASP A 30 13.40 -15.10 27.20
CA ASP A 30 13.53 -15.01 25.73
C ASP A 30 12.18 -15.18 25.01
N LEU A 31 11.35 -16.13 25.47
CA LEU A 31 9.99 -16.34 24.94
C LEU A 31 9.10 -15.10 25.14
N GLY A 32 9.23 -14.42 26.29
CA GLY A 32 8.55 -13.15 26.54
C GLY A 32 9.04 -12.00 25.64
N PHE A 33 10.35 -11.89 25.43
CA PHE A 33 10.92 -10.87 24.54
C PHE A 33 10.51 -11.09 23.07
N LEU A 34 10.49 -12.35 22.62
CA LEU A 34 9.98 -12.73 21.30
C LEU A 34 8.51 -12.33 21.11
N LEU A 35 7.67 -12.52 22.14
CA LEU A 35 6.25 -12.16 22.06
C LEU A 35 6.04 -10.64 22.02
N ILE A 36 6.74 -9.86 22.84
CA ILE A 36 6.62 -8.40 22.84
C ILE A 36 7.06 -7.83 21.50
N THR A 37 8.18 -8.30 20.96
CA THR A 37 8.69 -7.87 19.65
C THR A 37 7.75 -8.28 18.52
N PHE A 38 7.27 -9.53 18.50
CA PHE A 38 6.29 -10.02 17.54
C PHE A 38 4.98 -9.21 17.58
N PHE A 39 4.41 -8.99 18.77
CA PHE A 39 3.18 -8.22 18.92
C PHE A 39 3.37 -6.75 18.57
N MET A 40 4.47 -6.10 18.97
CA MET A 40 4.78 -4.74 18.51
C MET A 40 4.87 -4.67 16.98
N LEU A 41 5.60 -5.58 16.34
CA LEU A 41 5.77 -5.57 14.89
C LEU A 41 4.44 -5.83 14.17
N ALA A 42 3.66 -6.80 14.64
CA ALA A 42 2.31 -7.09 14.13
C ALA A 42 1.36 -5.89 14.28
N THR A 43 1.43 -5.13 15.39
CA THR A 43 0.58 -3.93 15.58
C THR A 43 0.91 -2.80 14.58
N THR A 44 2.16 -2.69 14.12
CA THR A 44 2.52 -1.68 13.11
C THR A 44 2.00 -2.02 11.71
N MET A 45 1.83 -3.31 11.39
CA MET A 45 1.26 -3.75 10.10
C MET A 45 -0.26 -3.53 10.02
N ALA A 46 -0.93 -3.42 11.17
CA ALA A 46 -2.38 -3.24 11.27
C ALA A 46 -2.84 -1.77 11.15
N LYS A 47 -1.92 -0.80 11.12
CA LYS A 47 -2.31 0.62 10.99
C LYS A 47 -2.76 0.90 9.55
N PRO A 48 -4.02 1.35 9.31
CA PRO A 48 -4.43 1.81 8.00
C PRO A 48 -3.60 3.04 7.63
N ARG A 49 -2.89 3.00 6.50
CA ARG A 49 -2.28 4.18 5.89
C ARG A 49 -3.39 4.97 5.20
N SER A 50 -4.07 5.84 5.94
CA SER A 50 -5.12 6.68 5.37
C SER A 50 -4.52 7.84 4.57
N MET A 51 -4.95 7.97 3.33
CA MET A 51 -4.67 9.13 2.48
C MET A 51 -5.78 10.17 2.64
N SER A 52 -5.44 11.45 2.79
CA SER A 52 -6.43 12.53 2.83
C SER A 52 -6.89 12.87 1.42
N LEU A 53 -8.06 12.36 1.04
CA LEU A 53 -8.69 12.66 -0.24
C LEU A 53 -9.46 13.98 -0.13
N ILE A 54 -9.08 14.97 -0.94
CA ILE A 54 -9.86 16.20 -1.10
C ILE A 54 -10.79 16.00 -2.29
N MET A 55 -12.02 15.55 -2.03
CA MET A 55 -13.06 15.51 -3.06
C MET A 55 -13.70 16.90 -3.21
N PRO A 56 -14.05 17.32 -4.44
CA PRO A 56 -14.92 18.47 -4.64
C PRO A 56 -16.23 18.28 -3.88
N ARG A 57 -16.78 19.38 -3.35
CA ARG A 57 -18.08 19.37 -2.67
C ARG A 57 -19.19 19.15 -3.70
N GLU A 58 -20.13 18.27 -3.42
CA GLU A 58 -21.32 18.03 -4.28
C GLU A 58 -22.35 19.18 -4.17
N ASP A 59 -22.25 19.97 -3.10
CA ASP A 59 -23.21 20.98 -2.66
C ASP A 59 -22.80 22.42 -3.06
N GLY A 60 -22.43 22.62 -4.34
CA GLY A 60 -22.08 23.93 -4.91
C GLY A 60 -22.49 24.06 -6.38
N PRO A 61 -22.45 25.27 -6.97
CA PRO A 61 -22.66 25.43 -8.41
C PRO A 61 -21.65 24.57 -9.18
N ASP A 62 -22.11 23.86 -10.21
CA ASP A 62 -21.26 23.08 -11.10
C ASP A 62 -20.05 23.93 -11.48
N MET A 63 -18.86 23.47 -11.05
CA MET A 63 -17.64 24.13 -11.40
C MET A 63 -17.47 23.92 -12.90
N ALA A 64 -17.82 24.93 -13.69
CA ALA A 64 -17.67 24.93 -15.14
C ALA A 64 -16.17 24.89 -15.46
N LEU A 65 -15.60 23.69 -15.42
CA LEU A 65 -14.22 23.47 -15.78
C LEU A 65 -14.16 23.48 -17.31
N PRO A 66 -13.37 24.40 -17.90
CA PRO A 66 -13.15 24.37 -19.33
C PRO A 66 -12.51 23.03 -19.66
N ALA A 67 -13.04 22.30 -20.65
CA ALA A 67 -12.55 20.96 -21.02
C ALA A 67 -11.03 20.91 -21.21
N LYS A 68 -10.40 22.03 -21.61
CA LYS A 68 -8.93 22.15 -21.76
C LYS A 68 -8.13 22.05 -20.45
N GLN A 69 -8.76 22.15 -19.29
CA GLN A 69 -8.14 22.04 -17.96
C GLN A 69 -8.43 20.70 -17.29
N ALA A 70 -9.19 19.81 -17.93
CA ALA A 70 -9.49 18.50 -17.40
C ALA A 70 -8.60 17.44 -18.07
N LEU A 71 -8.14 16.47 -17.29
CA LEU A 71 -7.46 15.26 -17.76
C LEU A 71 -8.24 14.07 -17.20
N THR A 72 -8.77 13.22 -18.07
CA THR A 72 -9.44 12.00 -17.64
C THR A 72 -8.50 10.82 -17.81
N VAL A 73 -8.33 10.07 -16.72
CA VAL A 73 -7.48 8.88 -16.63
C VAL A 73 -8.35 7.68 -16.31
N ILE A 74 -8.37 6.70 -17.20
CA ILE A 74 -9.07 5.44 -17.03
C ILE A 74 -8.07 4.34 -16.69
N LEU A 75 -8.31 3.66 -15.58
CA LEU A 75 -7.52 2.52 -15.13
C LEU A 75 -8.18 1.23 -15.63
N GLY A 76 -7.48 0.51 -16.50
CA GLY A 76 -7.91 -0.77 -17.02
C GLY A 76 -7.23 -1.98 -16.36
N PRO A 77 -7.60 -3.20 -16.79
CA PRO A 77 -6.89 -4.43 -16.42
C PRO A 77 -5.45 -4.45 -16.96
N ASP A 78 -4.60 -5.29 -16.35
CA ASP A 78 -3.20 -5.52 -16.76
C ASP A 78 -2.27 -4.30 -16.69
N ASN A 79 -2.50 -3.39 -15.73
CA ASN A 79 -1.71 -2.16 -15.54
C ASN A 79 -1.70 -1.24 -16.77
N ARG A 80 -2.70 -1.36 -17.64
CA ARG A 80 -2.93 -0.45 -18.75
C ARG A 80 -3.74 0.74 -18.29
N ILE A 81 -3.33 1.90 -18.74
CA ILE A 81 -4.01 3.17 -18.48
C ILE A 81 -4.44 3.73 -19.83
N ALA A 82 -5.67 4.20 -19.93
CA ALA A 82 -6.12 5.02 -21.04
C ALA A 82 -6.32 6.44 -20.53
N TRP A 83 -6.00 7.45 -21.32
CA TRP A 83 -6.20 8.83 -20.93
C TRP A 83 -6.64 9.67 -22.13
N TYR A 84 -7.38 10.73 -21.85
CA TYR A 84 -7.79 11.73 -22.82
C TYR A 84 -7.90 13.10 -22.15
N GLU A 85 -7.74 14.16 -22.94
CA GLU A 85 -7.92 15.53 -22.49
C GLU A 85 -9.39 15.91 -22.52
N GLY A 86 -9.88 16.52 -21.45
CA GLY A 86 -11.28 16.96 -21.34
C GLY A 86 -12.23 15.99 -20.66
N MET A 87 -13.50 16.37 -20.71
CA MET A 87 -14.64 15.64 -20.15
C MET A 87 -15.43 14.89 -21.23
N GLU A 88 -15.18 15.17 -22.51
CA GLU A 88 -15.92 14.60 -23.62
C GLU A 88 -15.12 13.46 -24.27
N ASN A 89 -15.74 12.30 -24.32
CA ASN A 89 -15.13 11.09 -24.81
C ASN A 89 -15.10 11.09 -26.35
N SER A 90 -14.00 11.62 -26.91
CA SER A 90 -13.73 11.51 -28.34
C SER A 90 -12.86 10.26 -28.60
N PRO A 91 -13.37 9.22 -29.30
CA PRO A 91 -12.64 7.96 -29.50
C PRO A 91 -11.34 8.11 -30.30
N GLU A 92 -11.13 9.23 -31.00
CA GLU A 92 -9.89 9.53 -31.73
C GLU A 92 -8.75 10.09 -30.85
N ALA A 93 -9.06 10.53 -29.63
CA ALA A 93 -8.11 11.18 -28.72
C ALA A 93 -7.71 10.29 -27.52
N ILE A 94 -8.03 9.00 -27.56
CA ILE A 94 -7.69 8.06 -26.48
C ILE A 94 -6.25 7.59 -26.66
N HIS A 95 -5.42 7.93 -25.69
CA HIS A 95 -4.03 7.50 -25.64
C HIS A 95 -3.85 6.45 -24.55
N TYR A 96 -3.01 5.45 -24.82
CA TYR A 96 -2.67 4.40 -23.87
C TYR A 96 -1.31 4.65 -23.24
N SER A 97 -1.22 4.39 -21.94
CA SER A 97 -0.01 4.50 -21.14
C SER A 97 0.07 3.39 -20.09
N ASN A 98 1.11 3.41 -19.27
CA ASN A 98 1.38 2.47 -18.20
C ASN A 98 1.94 3.21 -16.97
N PHE A 99 2.13 2.46 -15.88
CA PHE A 99 2.77 2.95 -14.65
C PHE A 99 4.31 2.92 -14.69
N ALA A 100 4.94 2.97 -15.88
CA ALA A 100 6.41 2.94 -15.95
C ALA A 100 7.01 4.25 -15.42
N ASN A 101 8.17 4.15 -14.74
CA ASN A 101 8.91 5.32 -14.24
C ASN A 101 9.44 6.27 -15.34
N ARG A 102 9.48 5.82 -16.59
CA ARG A 102 9.89 6.61 -17.76
C ARG A 102 8.86 6.42 -18.86
N LYS A 103 8.37 7.52 -19.45
CA LYS A 103 7.29 7.56 -20.46
C LYS A 103 5.95 6.96 -19.98
N GLY A 104 5.72 6.97 -18.68
CA GLY A 104 4.47 6.51 -18.08
C GLY A 104 3.49 7.66 -17.84
N ILE A 105 2.44 7.37 -17.05
CA ILE A 105 1.39 8.34 -16.72
C ILE A 105 1.92 9.59 -16.01
N ARG A 106 3.00 9.49 -15.24
CA ARG A 106 3.63 10.62 -14.56
C ARG A 106 4.07 11.71 -15.53
N ASP A 107 4.72 11.35 -16.62
CA ASP A 107 5.25 12.31 -17.60
C ASP A 107 4.10 13.04 -18.30
N ILE A 108 3.01 12.33 -18.59
CA ILE A 108 1.78 12.89 -19.18
C ILE A 108 1.12 13.90 -18.23
N ILE A 109 0.99 13.54 -16.96
CA ILE A 109 0.42 14.41 -15.92
C ILE A 109 1.26 15.69 -15.80
N LEU A 110 2.59 15.57 -15.77
CA LEU A 110 3.50 16.71 -15.70
C LEU A 110 3.43 17.60 -16.94
N GLN A 111 3.37 16.99 -18.13
CA GLN A 111 3.21 17.72 -19.37
C GLN A 111 1.89 18.50 -19.39
N GLN A 112 0.77 17.86 -19.03
CA GLN A 112 -0.53 18.51 -19.02
C GLN A 112 -0.61 19.63 -17.98
N LYS A 113 -0.05 19.40 -16.79
CA LYS A 113 0.08 20.43 -15.76
C LYS A 113 0.84 21.65 -16.27
N GLN A 114 1.95 21.43 -16.95
CA GLN A 114 2.76 22.52 -17.50
C GLN A 114 2.02 23.28 -18.61
N SER A 115 1.30 22.57 -19.48
CA SER A 115 0.47 23.17 -20.53
C SER A 115 -0.65 24.05 -19.94
N VAL A 116 -1.36 23.56 -18.92
CA VAL A 116 -2.41 24.35 -18.23
C VAL A 116 -1.82 25.56 -17.52
N LEU A 117 -0.66 25.41 -16.86
CA LEU A 117 0.02 26.52 -16.20
C LEU A 117 0.46 27.60 -17.19
N GLN A 118 0.95 27.22 -18.38
CA GLN A 118 1.32 28.17 -19.42
C GLN A 118 0.11 28.85 -20.06
N ALA A 119 -0.98 28.11 -20.28
CA ALA A 119 -2.18 28.65 -20.93
C ALA A 119 -2.99 29.57 -20.02
N TYR A 120 -3.07 29.28 -18.72
CA TYR A 120 -3.97 29.97 -17.78
C TYR A 120 -3.26 30.68 -16.62
N GLY A 121 -1.93 30.53 -16.49
CA GLY A 121 -1.13 31.16 -15.44
C GLY A 121 -1.38 30.60 -14.03
N LYS A 122 -2.22 29.56 -13.89
CA LYS A 122 -2.60 28.92 -12.63
C LYS A 122 -2.60 27.40 -12.75
N ASN A 123 -2.32 26.73 -11.64
CA ASN A 123 -2.36 25.26 -11.53
C ASN A 123 -3.80 24.76 -11.28
N ASP A 124 -4.71 25.01 -12.23
CA ASP A 124 -6.12 24.60 -12.15
C ASP A 124 -6.39 23.29 -12.92
N LEU A 125 -5.37 22.44 -13.10
CA LEU A 125 -5.55 21.11 -13.69
C LEU A 125 -6.45 20.27 -12.80
N MET A 126 -7.54 19.76 -13.36
CA MET A 126 -8.40 18.78 -12.71
C MET A 126 -8.18 17.40 -13.32
N VAL A 127 -7.93 16.40 -12.49
CA VAL A 127 -7.77 15.00 -12.94
C VAL A 127 -8.98 14.17 -12.53
N LEU A 128 -9.68 13.60 -13.51
CA LEU A 128 -10.73 12.61 -13.27
C LEU A 128 -10.11 11.22 -13.32
N ILE A 129 -10.25 10.46 -12.24
CA ILE A 129 -9.76 9.08 -12.13
C ILE A 129 -10.98 8.16 -12.23
N LYS A 130 -11.07 7.42 -13.32
CA LYS A 130 -12.10 6.40 -13.53
C LYS A 130 -11.45 5.02 -13.45
N ALA A 131 -11.93 4.16 -12.56
CA ALA A 131 -11.40 2.81 -12.42
C ALA A 131 -12.39 1.77 -12.97
N ASP A 132 -11.93 0.87 -13.83
CA ASP A 132 -12.70 -0.31 -14.19
C ASP A 132 -12.80 -1.25 -12.96
N LYS A 133 -13.90 -1.98 -12.85
CA LYS A 133 -14.13 -2.98 -11.80
C LYS A 133 -13.09 -4.11 -11.83
N LYS A 134 -12.43 -4.29 -12.97
CA LYS A 134 -11.34 -5.27 -13.16
C LYS A 134 -9.95 -4.68 -12.93
N ALA A 135 -9.83 -3.39 -12.66
CA ALA A 135 -8.55 -2.76 -12.38
C ALA A 135 -8.01 -3.19 -11.00
N ASN A 136 -6.68 -3.27 -10.89
CA ASN A 136 -6.05 -3.59 -9.62
C ASN A 136 -6.16 -2.38 -8.66
N TYR A 137 -6.58 -2.61 -7.42
CA TYR A 137 -6.60 -1.56 -6.39
C TYR A 137 -5.25 -0.87 -6.21
N LYS A 138 -4.15 -1.61 -6.39
CA LYS A 138 -2.79 -1.05 -6.40
C LYS A 138 -2.66 0.11 -7.40
N ASN A 139 -3.25 0.01 -8.58
CA ASN A 139 -3.17 1.03 -9.62
C ASN A 139 -3.94 2.30 -9.23
N VAL A 140 -5.02 2.16 -8.47
CA VAL A 140 -5.78 3.30 -7.91
C VAL A 140 -4.93 4.02 -6.87
N VAL A 141 -4.27 3.29 -5.98
CA VAL A 141 -3.37 3.88 -4.98
C VAL A 141 -2.16 4.54 -5.66
N ASP A 142 -1.56 3.89 -6.65
CA ASP A 142 -0.41 4.41 -7.37
C ASP A 142 -0.77 5.73 -8.09
N ILE A 143 -1.92 5.83 -8.75
CA ILE A 143 -2.33 7.09 -9.41
C ILE A 143 -2.63 8.19 -8.40
N LEU A 144 -3.19 7.85 -7.24
CA LEU A 144 -3.45 8.78 -6.16
C LEU A 144 -2.14 9.32 -5.56
N ASP A 145 -1.15 8.45 -5.37
CA ASP A 145 0.20 8.86 -4.98
C ASP A 145 0.82 9.79 -6.04
N GLU A 146 0.64 9.51 -7.33
CA GLU A 146 1.07 10.42 -8.40
C GLU A 146 0.40 11.80 -8.32
N MET A 147 -0.88 11.88 -7.93
CA MET A 147 -1.54 13.18 -7.74
C MET A 147 -0.88 13.99 -6.62
N LEU A 148 -0.54 13.33 -5.50
CA LEU A 148 0.14 13.97 -4.38
C LEU A 148 1.56 14.41 -4.73
N ILE A 149 2.34 13.53 -5.38
CA ILE A 149 3.72 13.81 -5.79
C ILE A 149 3.76 15.00 -6.74
N ASN A 150 2.82 15.06 -7.69
CA ASN A 150 2.76 16.13 -8.68
C ASN A 150 2.01 17.38 -8.18
N LYS A 151 1.57 17.42 -6.91
CA LYS A 151 0.84 18.54 -6.29
C LYS A 151 -0.37 18.97 -7.13
N ILE A 152 -1.24 18.01 -7.42
CA ILE A 152 -2.52 18.27 -8.08
C ILE A 152 -3.57 18.38 -6.99
N ASP A 153 -4.10 19.58 -6.83
CA ASP A 153 -5.02 19.90 -5.74
C ASP A 153 -6.47 19.48 -6.04
N ARG A 154 -6.80 19.26 -7.33
CA ARG A 154 -8.15 18.92 -7.79
C ARG A 154 -8.15 17.59 -8.52
N TYR A 155 -8.69 16.57 -7.88
CA TYR A 155 -8.93 15.28 -8.50
C TYR A 155 -10.20 14.65 -7.95
N ALA A 156 -10.89 13.87 -8.79
CA ALA A 156 -12.13 13.21 -8.42
C ALA A 156 -12.09 11.77 -8.90
N ILE A 157 -12.54 10.85 -8.04
CA ILE A 157 -12.76 9.45 -8.44
C ILE A 157 -14.21 9.36 -8.90
N VAL A 158 -14.40 8.92 -10.15
CA VAL A 158 -15.72 8.81 -10.78
C VAL A 158 -15.91 7.38 -11.27
N ASP A 159 -17.13 6.88 -11.18
CA ASP A 159 -17.46 5.57 -11.72
C ASP A 159 -17.31 5.54 -13.24
N LEU A 160 -16.72 4.45 -13.75
CA LEU A 160 -16.56 4.24 -15.19
C LEU A 160 -17.89 3.79 -15.80
N PRO A 161 -18.50 4.56 -16.73
CA PRO A 161 -19.68 4.10 -17.47
C PRO A 161 -19.35 2.90 -18.36
N ASN A 162 -20.32 2.02 -18.57
CA ASN A 162 -20.13 0.74 -19.29
C ASN A 162 -19.61 0.89 -20.74
N GLU A 163 -19.83 2.05 -21.36
CA GLU A 163 -19.34 2.36 -22.72
C GLU A 163 -17.80 2.46 -22.74
N GLU A 164 -17.22 3.14 -21.75
CA GLU A 164 -15.77 3.34 -21.61
C GLU A 164 -15.04 2.10 -21.10
N ALA A 165 -15.75 1.17 -20.43
CA ALA A 165 -15.22 -0.13 -20.04
C ALA A 165 -14.86 -1.03 -21.25
N SER A 166 -15.35 -0.68 -22.45
CA SER A 166 -15.09 -1.42 -23.69
C SER A 166 -13.67 -1.20 -24.23
N TYR A 167 -12.98 -0.13 -23.83
CA TYR A 167 -11.64 0.22 -24.36
C TYR A 167 -10.54 -0.78 -23.97
N PHE A 168 -10.81 -1.66 -23.00
CA PHE A 168 -9.85 -2.65 -22.54
C PHE A 168 -10.26 -4.10 -22.83
N ARG A 169 -11.37 -4.32 -23.57
CA ARG A 169 -11.79 -5.66 -24.01
C ARG A 169 -10.91 -6.22 -25.12
#